data_AF-Q23G55-F1
#
_entry.id   AF-Q23G55-F1
#
_cell.length_a   1.000
_cell.length_b   1.000
_cell.length_c   1.000
_cell.angle_alpha   90.00
_cell.angle_beta   90.00
_cell.angle_gamma   90.00
#
_symmetry.space_group_name_H-M   'P 1'
#
loop_
_entity.id
_entity.type
_entity.pdbx_description
1 polymer ?
#
loop_
_entity_poly.entity_id
_entity_poly.type
_entity_poly.pdbx_seq_one_letter_code
_entity_poly.pdbx_strand_id
1 'polypeptide(L)'
;MTDFKSFYYECYCAELAKSNKSECKGCQKTIDQGTLRIGHTVYFDEEHTHINKKWYHPSCLTLPEKFKNLKVWDIQDIDELDEKYHKEIRDALKIQQGDKNKRVKHLPKVVVRQHRPVEKVEQQKTLTKAQWKEYQSYRKLFEKKTVKQLQELLTKNNASVSGAKEQLVYRCALSKVLGIQPNCPSCGGQNLRFYFADGQYYCPGYLDDTDWVNCKNWFDLDEVERTKWVD
;
A
#
# COMPACT_ATOMS: atom_id res chain seq x y z
N MET A 1 -6.16 -0.60 19.22
CA MET A 1 -6.65 -0.11 17.93
C MET A 1 -5.50 0.25 17.01
N THR A 2 -5.28 -0.59 15.99
CA THR A 2 -4.70 -0.16 14.71
C THR A 2 -5.38 1.13 14.36
N ASP A 3 -4.65 2.24 14.42
CA ASP A 3 -5.19 3.49 13.92
C ASP A 3 -5.07 3.38 12.39
N PHE A 4 -6.15 2.90 11.78
CA PHE A 4 -6.31 2.73 10.35
C PHE A 4 -6.39 4.11 9.69
N LYS A 5 -5.27 4.82 9.58
CA LYS A 5 -5.24 6.21 9.11
C LYS A 5 -4.22 6.42 7.99
N SER A 6 -4.39 5.68 6.91
CA SER A 6 -3.94 6.16 5.61
C SER A 6 -5.02 5.82 4.61
N PHE A 7 -5.94 6.78 4.48
CA PHE A 7 -6.99 6.72 3.48
C PHE A 7 -6.38 7.13 2.16
N TYR A 8 -6.26 6.16 1.26
CA TYR A 8 -5.98 6.46 -0.13
C TYR A 8 -7.30 6.42 -0.87
N TYR A 9 -7.79 7.59 -1.26
CA TYR A 9 -8.77 7.63 -2.34
C TYR A 9 -8.05 8.08 -3.59
N GLU A 10 -8.38 7.40 -4.66
CA GLU A 10 -7.86 7.68 -5.98
C GLU A 10 -9.01 8.25 -6.79
N CYS A 11 -8.76 9.37 -7.47
CA CYS A 11 -9.73 9.96 -8.36
C CYS A 11 -9.19 10.02 -9.78
N TYR A 12 -10.14 9.98 -10.72
CA TYR A 12 -9.90 10.36 -12.09
C TYR A 12 -10.60 11.70 -12.34
N CYS A 13 -9.93 12.60 -13.06
CA CYS A 13 -10.52 13.83 -13.59
C CYS A 13 -10.32 13.88 -15.11
N ALA A 14 -11.13 14.64 -15.82
CA ALA A 14 -10.95 14.87 -17.24
C ALA A 14 -11.03 16.37 -17.55
N GLU A 15 -10.14 16.85 -18.40
CA GLU A 15 -10.17 18.23 -18.89
C GLU A 15 -9.52 18.32 -20.28
N LEU A 16 -9.73 19.44 -20.96
CA LEU A 16 -8.90 19.81 -22.10
C LEU A 16 -7.58 20.36 -21.60
N ALA A 17 -6.48 19.91 -22.22
CA ALA A 17 -5.14 20.30 -21.81
C ALA A 17 -4.96 21.83 -21.90
N LYS A 18 -4.66 22.46 -20.77
CA LYS A 18 -4.49 23.92 -20.68
C LYS A 18 -3.21 24.43 -21.35
N SER A 19 -2.23 23.54 -21.57
CA SER A 19 -0.96 23.81 -22.25
C SER A 19 -0.27 22.51 -22.66
N ASN A 20 0.74 22.59 -23.53
CA ASN A 20 1.58 21.47 -23.99
C ASN A 20 2.66 21.03 -22.97
N LYS A 21 2.50 21.38 -21.68
CA LYS A 21 3.51 21.09 -20.64
C LYS A 21 3.35 19.71 -20.00
N SER A 22 2.22 19.04 -20.20
CA SER A 22 1.99 17.71 -19.64
C SER A 22 2.45 16.61 -20.59
N GLU A 23 3.06 15.59 -20.01
CA GLU A 23 3.45 14.36 -20.70
C GLU A 23 2.51 13.22 -20.29
N CYS A 24 2.05 12.44 -21.26
CA CYS A 24 1.24 11.25 -21.03
C CYS A 24 2.06 10.15 -20.35
N LYS A 25 1.62 9.67 -19.18
CA LYS A 25 2.33 8.62 -18.44
C LYS A 25 2.16 7.20 -18.99
N GLY A 26 1.31 7.00 -20.01
CA GLY A 26 1.20 5.73 -20.72
C GLY A 26 2.17 5.60 -21.89
N CYS A 27 2.31 6.65 -22.73
CA CYS A 27 3.14 6.61 -23.93
C CYS A 27 4.36 7.55 -23.91
N GLN A 28 4.54 8.34 -22.85
CA GLN A 28 5.63 9.32 -22.66
C GLN A 28 5.70 10.43 -23.70
N LYS A 29 4.62 10.65 -24.47
CA LYS A 29 4.52 11.76 -25.43
C LYS A 29 3.87 12.98 -24.79
N THR A 30 4.21 14.16 -25.29
CA THR A 30 3.53 15.42 -24.95
C THR A 30 2.04 15.33 -25.28
N ILE A 31 1.21 15.91 -24.42
CA ILE A 31 -0.23 16.07 -24.64
C ILE A 31 -0.47 17.50 -25.14
N ASP A 32 -1.07 17.62 -26.32
CA ASP A 32 -1.29 18.90 -26.98
C ASP A 32 -2.40 19.71 -26.31
N GLN A 33 -2.24 21.03 -26.27
CA GLN A 33 -3.19 21.99 -25.72
C GLN A 33 -4.53 21.89 -26.46
N GLY A 34 -5.60 21.93 -25.70
CA GLY A 34 -6.96 21.78 -26.21
C GLY A 34 -7.38 20.33 -26.48
N THR A 35 -6.48 19.35 -26.36
CA THR A 35 -6.85 17.93 -26.47
C THR A 35 -7.33 17.37 -25.14
N LEU A 36 -8.20 16.36 -25.21
CA LEU A 36 -8.72 15.68 -24.03
C LEU A 36 -7.61 14.91 -23.32
N ARG A 37 -7.51 15.07 -22.00
CA ARG A 37 -6.62 14.30 -21.14
C ARG A 37 -7.32 13.85 -19.86
N ILE A 38 -6.90 12.69 -19.36
CA ILE A 38 -7.42 12.10 -18.13
C ILE A 38 -6.33 12.17 -17.07
N GLY A 39 -6.65 12.78 -15.93
CA GLY A 39 -5.77 12.89 -14.78
C GLY A 39 -6.07 11.81 -13.76
N HIS A 40 -5.04 11.19 -13.18
CA HIS A 40 -5.13 10.29 -12.04
C HIS A 40 -4.43 10.93 -10.85
N THR A 41 -5.15 11.08 -9.74
CA THR A 41 -4.62 11.64 -8.50
C THR A 41 -4.79 10.63 -7.37
N VAL A 42 -3.73 10.47 -6.57
CA VAL A 42 -3.75 9.64 -5.37
C VAL A 42 -3.65 10.58 -4.17
N TYR A 43 -4.66 10.57 -3.31
CA TYR A 43 -4.67 11.33 -2.06
C TYR A 43 -4.22 10.46 -0.89
N PHE A 44 -3.56 11.04 0.10
CA PHE A 44 -2.88 10.34 1.20
C PHE A 44 -3.61 10.50 2.54
N ASP A 45 -4.51 11.47 2.64
CA ASP A 45 -5.24 11.84 3.85
C ASP A 45 -6.59 12.51 3.51
N GLU A 46 -7.38 12.80 4.55
CA GLU A 46 -8.65 13.54 4.43
C GLU A 46 -8.44 15.04 4.13
N GLU A 47 -7.23 15.54 4.33
CA GLU A 47 -6.81 16.92 4.04
C GLU A 47 -6.41 17.12 2.56
N HIS A 48 -6.57 16.09 1.73
CA HIS A 48 -6.33 16.12 0.28
C HIS A 48 -4.85 16.34 -0.10
N THR A 49 -3.89 15.94 0.75
CA THR A 49 -2.49 15.83 0.35
C THR A 49 -2.37 14.80 -0.77
N HIS A 50 -1.80 15.17 -1.92
CA HIS A 50 -1.78 14.32 -3.11
C HIS A 50 -0.37 14.12 -3.68
N ILE A 51 -0.15 12.96 -4.31
CA ILE A 51 0.90 12.84 -5.32
C ILE A 51 0.48 13.67 -6.53
N ASN A 52 1.45 14.36 -7.15
CA ASN A 52 1.30 15.04 -8.43
C ASN A 52 0.40 14.27 -9.40
N LYS A 53 -0.63 14.96 -9.89
CA LYS A 53 -1.59 14.44 -10.87
C LYS A 53 -0.87 13.88 -12.10
N LYS A 54 -1.11 12.61 -12.41
CA LYS A 54 -0.55 11.93 -13.59
C LYS A 54 -1.51 12.06 -14.75
N TRP A 55 -1.04 12.60 -15.88
CA TRP A 55 -1.86 12.80 -17.06
C TRP A 55 -1.72 11.66 -18.07
N TYR A 56 -2.81 11.33 -18.75
CA TYR A 56 -2.88 10.31 -19.78
C TYR A 56 -3.71 10.79 -20.97
N HIS A 57 -3.35 10.35 -22.18
CA HIS A 57 -4.33 10.30 -23.27
C HIS A 57 -5.44 9.31 -22.88
N PRO A 58 -6.70 9.53 -23.32
CA PRO A 58 -7.80 8.60 -23.04
C PRO A 58 -7.47 7.16 -23.42
N SER A 59 -6.86 6.94 -24.59
CA SER A 59 -6.46 5.63 -25.10
C SER A 59 -5.24 5.01 -24.41
N CYS A 60 -4.46 5.81 -23.67
CA CYS A 60 -3.26 5.35 -22.96
C CYS A 60 -3.52 4.98 -21.50
N LEU A 61 -4.72 5.26 -20.98
CA LEU A 61 -5.09 4.94 -19.61
C LEU A 61 -5.68 3.53 -19.55
N THR A 62 -5.07 2.66 -18.75
CA THR A 62 -5.65 1.36 -18.38
C THR A 62 -6.21 1.44 -16.98
N LEU A 63 -7.50 1.13 -16.80
CA LEU A 63 -8.14 1.13 -15.48
C LEU A 63 -7.81 -0.16 -14.73
N PRO A 64 -7.31 -0.06 -13.48
CA PRO A 64 -7.21 -1.23 -12.59
C PRO A 64 -8.58 -1.86 -12.31
N GLU A 65 -8.63 -3.17 -12.03
CA GLU A 65 -9.86 -3.95 -11.75
C GLU A 65 -10.77 -3.33 -10.66
N LYS A 66 -10.17 -2.68 -9.65
CA LYS A 66 -10.93 -1.97 -8.60
C LYS A 66 -11.82 -0.85 -9.12
N PHE A 67 -11.59 -0.36 -10.33
CA PHE A 67 -12.38 0.66 -11.02
C PHE A 67 -13.27 0.10 -12.13
N LYS A 68 -13.53 -1.21 -12.17
CA LYS A 68 -14.41 -1.81 -13.20
C LYS A 68 -15.83 -1.24 -13.24
N ASN A 69 -16.28 -0.67 -12.12
CA ASN A 69 -17.61 -0.05 -11.99
C ASN A 69 -17.56 1.48 -12.08
N LEU A 70 -16.40 2.08 -12.41
CA LEU A 70 -16.26 3.50 -12.69
C LEU A 70 -17.23 3.88 -13.81
N LYS A 71 -17.94 4.99 -13.66
CA LYS A 71 -18.82 5.54 -14.69
C LYS A 71 -18.31 6.91 -15.13
N VAL A 72 -18.72 7.35 -16.31
CA VAL A 72 -18.31 8.66 -16.86
C VAL A 72 -18.66 9.78 -15.89
N TRP A 73 -19.87 9.76 -15.30
CA TRP A 73 -20.31 10.77 -14.32
C TRP A 73 -19.57 10.73 -12.97
N ASP A 74 -18.80 9.68 -12.68
CA ASP A 74 -17.95 9.61 -11.47
C ASP A 74 -16.58 10.30 -11.68
N ILE A 75 -16.24 10.67 -12.93
CA ILE A 75 -15.00 11.39 -13.25
C ILE A 75 -15.16 12.84 -12.85
N GLN A 76 -14.18 13.37 -12.12
CA GLN A 76 -14.15 14.77 -11.68
C GLN A 76 -14.03 15.70 -12.88
N ASP A 77 -14.67 16.87 -12.77
CA ASP A 77 -14.68 17.94 -13.78
C ASP A 77 -15.34 17.54 -15.12
N ILE A 78 -16.00 16.38 -15.17
CA ILE A 78 -16.74 15.92 -16.36
C ILE A 78 -17.88 16.87 -16.76
N ASP A 79 -18.44 17.60 -15.80
CA ASP A 79 -19.47 18.62 -16.03
C ASP A 79 -18.98 19.80 -16.87
N GLU A 80 -17.67 20.06 -16.90
CA GLU A 80 -17.05 21.14 -17.69
C GLU A 80 -16.81 20.72 -19.16
N LEU A 81 -17.04 19.44 -19.48
CA LEU A 81 -16.82 18.88 -20.80
C LEU A 81 -18.14 18.65 -21.53
N ASP A 82 -18.11 18.91 -22.84
CA ASP A 82 -19.22 18.60 -23.74
C ASP A 82 -19.46 17.08 -23.86
N GLU A 83 -20.68 16.71 -24.27
CA GLU A 83 -21.11 15.32 -24.45
C GLU A 83 -20.23 14.51 -25.41
N LYS A 84 -19.59 15.18 -26.38
CA LYS A 84 -18.63 14.53 -27.30
C LYS A 84 -17.44 13.92 -26.55
N TYR A 85 -16.93 14.60 -25.52
CA TYR A 85 -15.80 14.12 -24.72
C TYR A 85 -16.26 13.05 -23.72
N HIS A 86 -17.50 13.11 -23.24
CA HIS A 86 -18.07 12.04 -22.42
C HIS A 86 -18.09 10.73 -23.20
N LYS A 87 -18.49 10.78 -24.47
CA LYS A 87 -18.47 9.62 -25.37
C LYS A 87 -17.03 9.13 -25.60
N GLU A 88 -16.09 10.02 -25.89
CA GLU A 88 -14.68 9.66 -26.09
C GLU A 88 -14.09 8.94 -24.87
N ILE A 89 -14.34 9.45 -23.67
CA ILE A 89 -13.89 8.82 -22.40
C ILE A 89 -14.56 7.46 -22.21
N ARG A 90 -15.88 7.38 -22.46
CA ARG A 90 -16.66 6.15 -22.34
C ARG A 90 -16.07 5.04 -23.20
N ASP A 91 -15.79 5.36 -24.46
CA ASP A 91 -15.31 4.40 -25.45
C ASP A 91 -13.85 4.02 -25.17
N ALA A 92 -12.99 4.99 -24.82
CA ALA A 92 -11.59 4.74 -24.51
C ALA A 92 -11.39 3.89 -23.26
N LEU A 93 -12.14 4.17 -22.19
CA LEU A 93 -12.04 3.46 -20.92
C LEU A 93 -12.96 2.24 -20.80
N LYS A 94 -13.87 2.05 -21.77
CA LYS A 94 -14.88 0.98 -21.79
C LYS A 94 -15.75 0.97 -20.53
N ILE A 95 -16.18 2.15 -20.09
CA ILE A 95 -17.00 2.35 -18.90
C ILE A 95 -18.45 2.70 -19.24
N GLN A 96 -19.37 2.61 -18.28
CA GLN A 96 -20.77 3.01 -18.47
C GLN A 96 -20.93 4.53 -18.29
N GLN A 97 -21.97 5.14 -18.88
CA GLN A 97 -22.25 6.56 -18.66
C GLN A 97 -22.60 6.86 -17.20
N GLY A 98 -23.53 6.11 -16.62
CA GLY A 98 -24.05 6.33 -15.27
C GLY A 98 -25.14 7.40 -15.18
N ASP A 99 -25.43 7.81 -13.94
CA ASP A 99 -26.45 8.81 -13.61
C ASP A 99 -25.78 9.95 -12.84
N LYS A 100 -25.88 11.17 -13.38
CA LYS A 100 -25.30 12.39 -12.81
C LYS A 100 -25.74 12.63 -11.36
N ASN A 101 -26.98 12.26 -11.01
CA ASN A 101 -27.53 12.45 -9.67
C ASN A 101 -27.03 11.40 -8.66
N LYS A 102 -26.42 10.30 -9.15
CA LYS A 102 -25.90 9.19 -8.34
C LYS A 102 -24.38 9.08 -8.38
N ARG A 103 -23.70 10.14 -8.83
CA ARG A 103 -22.24 10.15 -8.92
C ARG A 103 -21.58 9.95 -7.56
N VAL A 104 -20.55 9.12 -7.53
CA VAL A 104 -19.75 8.92 -6.32
C VAL A 104 -18.70 10.02 -6.26
N LYS A 105 -18.81 10.94 -5.28
CA LYS A 105 -17.87 12.07 -5.15
C LYS A 105 -16.40 11.64 -4.97
N HIS A 106 -16.19 10.43 -4.43
CA HIS A 106 -14.86 9.82 -4.28
C HIS A 106 -14.91 8.34 -4.69
N LEU A 107 -14.29 8.04 -5.82
CA LEU A 107 -13.98 6.70 -6.34
C LEU A 107 -13.18 5.87 -5.30
N PRO A 108 -13.16 4.52 -5.39
CA PRO A 108 -13.06 3.62 -4.25
C PRO A 108 -11.99 4.03 -3.25
N LYS A 109 -12.44 4.24 -2.01
CA LYS A 109 -11.55 4.34 -0.84
C LYS A 109 -10.82 3.02 -0.73
N VAL A 110 -9.56 2.98 -1.15
CA VAL A 110 -8.70 1.84 -0.87
C VAL A 110 -8.14 2.08 0.51
N VAL A 111 -8.67 1.37 1.50
CA VAL A 111 -8.08 1.34 2.84
C VAL A 111 -6.79 0.52 2.73
N VAL A 112 -5.66 1.21 2.51
CA VAL A 112 -4.36 0.57 2.52
C VAL A 112 -3.92 0.43 3.97
N ARG A 113 -3.76 -0.81 4.43
CA ARG A 113 -3.18 -1.11 5.74
C ARG A 113 -1.68 -0.79 5.71
N GLN A 114 -1.32 0.47 5.94
CA GLN A 114 0.08 0.81 6.15
C GLN A 114 0.60 0.13 7.43
N HIS A 115 1.83 -0.38 7.31
CA HIS A 115 2.60 -0.90 8.43
C HIS A 115 3.14 0.30 9.23
N ARG A 116 2.29 0.92 10.06
CA ARG A 116 2.76 1.90 11.04
C ARG A 116 2.84 1.21 12.39
N PRO A 117 4.01 1.19 13.06
CA PRO A 117 4.10 0.71 14.43
C PRO A 117 3.13 1.53 15.28
N VAL A 118 2.21 0.85 15.98
CA VAL A 118 1.35 1.53 16.95
C VAL A 118 2.25 1.94 18.12
N GLU A 119 2.44 3.24 18.34
CA GLU A 119 3.37 3.72 19.38
C GLU A 119 2.83 3.54 20.80
N LYS A 120 1.50 3.49 20.98
CA LYS A 120 0.82 3.43 22.28
C LYS A 120 0.28 2.04 22.61
N VAL A 121 0.57 1.56 23.81
CA VAL A 121 0.22 0.22 24.31
C VAL A 121 -1.29 -0.01 24.39
N GLU A 122 -2.03 1.03 24.74
CA GLU A 122 -3.50 1.02 24.86
C GLU A 122 -4.17 0.82 23.49
N GLN A 123 -3.42 1.05 22.42
CA GLN A 123 -3.85 0.94 21.03
C GLN A 123 -3.37 -0.36 20.36
N GLN A 124 -2.81 -1.32 21.07
CA GLN A 124 -2.55 -2.66 20.52
C GLN A 124 -3.44 -3.71 21.20
N LYS A 125 -3.90 -4.70 20.44
CA LYS A 125 -4.66 -5.84 20.97
C LYS A 125 -3.78 -7.08 21.19
N THR A 126 -2.52 -7.05 20.76
CA THR A 126 -1.68 -8.25 20.62
C THR A 126 -0.73 -8.47 21.77
N LEU A 127 0.10 -7.48 22.09
CA LEU A 127 1.03 -7.57 23.21
C LEU A 127 0.37 -7.06 24.48
N THR A 128 0.58 -7.80 25.56
CA THR A 128 0.28 -7.30 26.90
C THR A 128 1.13 -6.07 27.22
N LYS A 129 0.74 -5.29 28.24
CA LYS A 129 1.52 -4.14 28.71
C LYS A 129 2.95 -4.52 29.11
N ALA A 130 3.14 -5.73 29.64
CA ALA A 130 4.46 -6.24 30.02
C ALA A 130 5.31 -6.56 28.78
N GLN A 131 4.78 -7.35 27.86
CA GLN A 131 5.46 -7.71 26.60
C GLN A 131 5.83 -6.48 25.76
N TRP A 132 4.99 -5.44 25.76
CA TRP A 132 5.33 -4.19 25.07
C TRP A 132 6.55 -3.49 25.66
N LYS A 133 6.63 -3.43 26.99
CA LYS A 133 7.79 -2.83 27.67
C LYS A 133 9.07 -3.60 27.37
N GLU A 134 8.99 -4.93 27.32
CA GLU A 134 10.10 -5.79 26.89
C GLU A 134 10.49 -5.54 25.44
N TYR A 135 9.52 -5.47 24.52
CA TYR A 135 9.78 -5.17 23.12
C TYR A 135 10.51 -3.83 22.95
N GLN A 136 10.07 -2.79 23.66
CA GLN A 136 10.73 -1.48 23.66
C GLN A 136 12.14 -1.52 24.24
N SER A 137 12.38 -2.30 25.30
CA SER A 137 13.72 -2.44 25.90
C SER A 137 14.68 -3.16 24.93
N TYR A 138 14.22 -4.24 24.30
CA TYR A 138 14.99 -4.96 23.28
C TYR A 138 15.27 -4.10 22.05
N ARG A 139 14.32 -3.29 21.60
CA ARG A 139 14.55 -2.33 20.51
C ARG A 139 15.71 -1.39 20.81
N LYS A 140 15.74 -0.77 22.00
CA LYS A 140 16.84 0.11 22.44
C LYS A 140 18.16 -0.64 22.56
N LEU A 141 18.14 -1.90 22.99
CA LEU A 141 19.33 -2.75 23.09
C LEU A 141 19.90 -3.07 21.70
N PHE A 142 19.06 -3.52 20.77
CA PHE A 142 19.48 -3.97 19.45
C PHE A 142 19.84 -2.81 18.52
N GLU A 143 19.29 -1.61 18.73
CA GLU A 143 19.67 -0.41 17.98
C GLU A 143 21.15 -0.04 18.15
N LYS A 144 21.75 -0.38 19.30
CA LYS A 144 23.18 -0.20 19.58
C LYS A 144 24.07 -1.21 18.86
N LYS A 145 23.52 -2.31 18.32
CA LYS A 145 24.30 -3.33 17.58
C LYS A 145 24.55 -2.89 16.15
N THR A 146 25.60 -3.46 15.54
CA THR A 146 25.88 -3.29 14.11
C THR A 146 24.95 -4.14 13.26
N VAL A 147 24.82 -3.81 11.97
CA VAL A 147 24.03 -4.61 11.02
C VAL A 147 24.49 -6.06 11.01
N LYS A 148 25.81 -6.31 10.96
CA LYS A 148 26.40 -7.66 10.95
C LYS A 148 26.01 -8.46 12.20
N GLN A 149 26.10 -7.86 13.39
CA GLN A 149 25.70 -8.52 14.64
C GLN A 149 24.21 -8.87 14.68
N LEU A 150 23.34 -8.01 14.13
CA LEU A 150 21.91 -8.30 14.04
C LEU A 150 21.64 -9.44 13.06
N GLN A 151 22.33 -9.45 11.91
CA GLN A 151 22.22 -10.53 10.94
C GLN A 151 22.69 -11.87 11.53
N GLU A 152 23.81 -11.90 12.28
CA GLU A 152 24.28 -13.11 12.97
C GLU A 152 23.23 -13.68 13.94
N LEU A 153 22.59 -12.82 14.73
CA LEU A 153 21.51 -13.22 15.64
C LEU A 153 20.31 -13.80 14.89
N LEU A 154 19.93 -13.21 13.77
CA LEU A 154 18.80 -13.65 12.95
C LEU A 154 19.12 -14.95 12.20
N THR A 155 20.33 -15.10 11.66
CA THR A 155 20.81 -16.34 11.03
C THR A 155 20.75 -17.51 11.99
N LYS A 156 21.23 -17.33 13.24
CA LYS A 156 21.17 -18.36 14.28
C LYS A 156 19.74 -18.83 14.58
N ASN A 157 18.77 -17.97 14.33
CA ASN A 157 17.36 -18.21 14.56
C ASN A 157 16.58 -18.54 13.27
N ASN A 158 17.27 -18.85 12.16
CA ASN A 158 16.66 -19.14 10.85
C ASN A 158 15.67 -18.06 10.38
N ALA A 159 15.95 -16.80 10.71
CA ALA A 159 15.14 -15.66 10.34
C ALA A 159 15.81 -14.86 9.21
N SER A 160 14.99 -14.16 8.41
CA SER A 160 15.49 -13.31 7.34
C SER A 160 16.49 -12.25 7.85
N VAL A 161 17.62 -12.14 7.15
CA VAL A 161 18.71 -11.17 7.40
C VAL A 161 18.67 -9.97 6.47
N SER A 162 17.65 -9.90 5.60
CA SER A 162 17.50 -8.81 4.64
C SER A 162 16.79 -7.60 5.24
N GLY A 163 17.06 -6.44 4.64
CA GLY A 163 16.43 -5.16 5.00
C GLY A 163 17.40 -4.13 5.58
N ALA A 164 16.87 -2.93 5.84
CA ALA A 164 17.60 -1.87 6.50
C ALA A 164 17.84 -2.20 7.99
N LYS A 165 18.82 -1.52 8.62
CA LYS A 165 19.16 -1.74 10.04
C LYS A 165 17.93 -1.71 10.96
N GLU A 166 17.04 -0.75 10.75
CA GLU A 166 15.82 -0.62 11.56
C GLU A 166 14.90 -1.86 11.48
N GLN A 167 14.80 -2.47 10.29
CA GLN A 167 14.00 -3.69 10.09
C GLN A 167 14.65 -4.89 10.80
N LEU A 168 15.98 -4.96 10.81
CA LEU A 168 16.71 -6.00 11.55
C LEU A 168 16.51 -5.84 13.06
N VAL A 169 16.62 -4.61 13.59
CA VAL A 169 16.34 -4.30 15.01
C VAL A 169 14.92 -4.69 15.39
N TYR A 170 13.94 -4.32 14.56
CA TYR A 170 12.54 -4.72 14.73
C TYR A 170 12.40 -6.24 14.81
N ARG A 171 12.99 -6.97 13.86
CA ARG A 171 12.88 -8.43 13.77
C ARG A 171 13.49 -9.11 15.00
N CYS A 172 14.69 -8.69 15.43
CA CYS A 172 15.31 -9.21 16.65
C CYS A 172 14.45 -8.93 17.90
N ALA A 173 14.00 -7.69 18.08
CA ALA A 173 13.23 -7.29 19.27
C ALA A 173 11.89 -8.00 19.34
N LEU A 174 11.16 -8.09 18.22
CA LEU A 174 9.88 -8.77 18.18
C LEU A 174 10.05 -10.27 18.42
N SER A 175 11.06 -10.88 17.80
CA SER A 175 11.31 -12.31 17.92
C SER A 175 11.76 -12.70 19.32
N LYS A 176 12.40 -11.79 20.06
CA LYS A 176 12.71 -11.98 21.48
C LYS A 176 11.47 -12.07 22.38
N VAL A 177 10.42 -11.32 22.05
CA VAL A 177 9.20 -11.25 22.86
C VAL A 177 8.18 -12.31 22.47
N LEU A 178 7.99 -12.52 21.16
CA LEU A 178 6.95 -13.41 20.62
C LEU A 178 7.48 -14.74 20.08
N GLY A 179 8.79 -14.90 19.94
CA GLY A 179 9.37 -16.00 19.17
C GLY A 179 9.56 -15.66 17.69
N ILE A 180 10.30 -16.51 17.00
CA ILE A 180 10.68 -16.33 15.60
C ILE A 180 9.43 -16.41 14.72
N GLN A 181 9.31 -15.42 13.84
CA GLN A 181 8.26 -15.43 12.84
C GLN A 181 8.53 -16.54 11.82
N PRO A 182 7.55 -17.40 11.51
CA PRO A 182 7.74 -18.47 10.55
C PRO A 182 7.76 -17.92 9.11
N ASN A 183 7.98 -18.84 8.18
CA ASN A 183 7.77 -18.60 6.77
C ASN A 183 6.28 -18.39 6.47
N CYS A 184 5.97 -17.70 5.38
CA CYS A 184 4.61 -17.55 4.89
C CYS A 184 3.97 -18.94 4.66
N PRO A 185 2.84 -19.27 5.31
CA PRO A 185 2.18 -20.56 5.11
C PRO A 185 1.75 -20.80 3.66
N SER A 186 1.47 -19.73 2.91
CA SER A 186 1.02 -19.82 1.52
C SER A 186 2.14 -19.90 0.48
N CYS A 187 3.28 -19.22 0.69
CA CYS A 187 4.33 -19.14 -0.34
C CYS A 187 5.73 -19.50 0.16
N GLY A 188 5.90 -19.87 1.43
CA GLY A 188 7.20 -20.20 2.01
C GLY A 188 8.15 -19.00 2.22
N GLY A 189 7.79 -17.80 1.77
CA GLY A 189 8.65 -16.62 1.90
C GLY A 189 8.82 -16.11 3.33
N GLN A 190 10.02 -15.64 3.67
CA GLN A 190 10.38 -15.12 5.01
C GLN A 190 10.03 -13.64 5.25
N ASN A 191 9.19 -13.06 4.39
CA ASN A 191 8.85 -11.62 4.40
C ASN A 191 7.46 -11.33 4.99
N LEU A 192 6.98 -12.19 5.90
CA LEU A 192 5.74 -11.92 6.63
C LEU A 192 5.89 -10.62 7.44
N ARG A 193 4.84 -9.80 7.46
CA ARG A 193 4.80 -8.54 8.18
C ARG A 193 3.76 -8.64 9.29
N PHE A 194 4.20 -8.48 10.55
CA PHE A 194 3.30 -8.55 11.71
C PHE A 194 2.73 -7.18 12.06
N TYR A 195 1.41 -7.11 12.25
CA TYR A 195 0.71 -5.88 12.67
C TYR A 195 0.31 -6.00 14.14
N PHE A 196 0.93 -5.21 15.02
CA PHE A 196 0.69 -5.21 16.49
C PHE A 196 -0.75 -4.96 16.91
N ALA A 197 -1.54 -4.46 15.99
CA ALA A 197 -2.68 -3.67 16.32
C ALA A 197 -3.95 -4.54 16.37
N ASP A 198 -3.99 -5.54 15.48
CA ASP A 198 -4.96 -6.63 15.39
C ASP A 198 -4.31 -8.01 15.48
N GLY A 199 -2.99 -8.14 15.29
CA GLY A 199 -2.26 -9.42 15.39
C GLY A 199 -2.13 -10.15 14.08
N GLN A 200 -2.52 -9.51 12.98
CA GLN A 200 -2.52 -10.14 11.68
C GLN A 200 -1.13 -10.09 11.04
N TYR A 201 -0.89 -11.04 10.15
CA TYR A 201 0.26 -11.06 9.27
C TYR A 201 -0.15 -10.77 7.84
N TYR A 202 0.75 -10.12 7.10
CA TYR A 202 0.62 -9.92 5.66
C TYR A 202 1.89 -10.37 4.95
N CYS A 203 1.75 -11.18 3.91
CA CYS A 203 2.86 -11.50 3.02
C CYS A 203 2.78 -10.64 1.74
N PRO A 204 3.68 -9.66 1.53
CA PRO A 204 3.70 -8.89 0.29
C PRO A 204 4.24 -9.68 -0.92
N GLY A 205 4.84 -10.85 -0.68
CA GLY A 205 5.68 -11.54 -1.66
C GLY A 205 7.17 -11.35 -1.41
N TYR A 206 7.97 -11.94 -2.29
CA TYR A 206 9.43 -11.85 -2.28
C TYR A 206 9.99 -12.01 -3.70
N LEU A 207 11.23 -11.57 -3.91
CA LEU A 207 11.99 -11.85 -5.11
C LEU A 207 12.69 -13.20 -4.93
N ASP A 208 12.42 -14.15 -5.80
CA ASP A 208 13.02 -15.48 -5.85
C ASP A 208 13.96 -15.54 -7.05
N ASP A 209 15.27 -15.47 -6.79
CA ASP A 209 16.34 -15.30 -7.79
C ASP A 209 16.11 -14.13 -8.78
N THR A 210 15.34 -14.35 -9.83
CA THR A 210 14.98 -13.35 -10.86
C THR A 210 13.50 -13.03 -10.94
N ASP A 211 12.63 -13.83 -10.30
CA ASP A 211 11.19 -13.74 -10.45
C ASP A 211 10.51 -13.21 -9.18
N TRP A 212 9.50 -12.36 -9.37
CA TRP A 212 8.72 -11.84 -8.24
C TRP A 212 7.56 -12.77 -7.88
N VAL A 213 7.64 -13.38 -6.70
CA VAL A 213 6.56 -14.18 -6.12
C VAL A 213 5.52 -13.26 -5.49
N ASN A 214 4.39 -13.06 -6.17
CA ASN A 214 3.30 -12.18 -5.77
C ASN A 214 2.28 -12.88 -4.85
N CYS A 215 2.52 -12.94 -3.53
CA CYS A 215 1.66 -13.65 -2.57
C CYS A 215 0.41 -12.86 -2.14
N LYS A 216 0.57 -11.71 -1.46
CA LYS A 216 -0.50 -10.81 -0.98
C LYS A 216 -1.52 -11.43 -0.02
N ASN A 217 -1.22 -12.56 0.60
CA ASN A 217 -2.10 -13.20 1.56
C ASN A 217 -2.00 -12.60 2.97
N TRP A 218 -3.11 -12.67 3.68
CA TRP A 218 -3.26 -12.30 5.08
C TRP A 218 -3.43 -13.56 5.92
N PHE A 219 -2.93 -13.53 7.14
CA PHE A 219 -3.06 -14.60 8.12
C PHE A 219 -3.42 -14.04 9.47
N ASP A 220 -4.26 -14.73 10.21
CA ASP A 220 -4.55 -14.42 11.61
C ASP A 220 -3.42 -14.94 12.53
N LEU A 221 -3.41 -14.49 13.78
CA LEU A 221 -2.29 -14.75 14.71
C LEU A 221 -2.08 -16.24 14.99
N ASP A 222 -3.19 -16.96 15.10
CA ASP A 222 -3.29 -18.39 15.39
C ASP A 222 -2.94 -19.28 14.18
N GLU A 223 -3.02 -18.76 12.96
CA GLU A 223 -2.60 -19.46 11.74
C GLU A 223 -1.08 -19.48 11.54
N VAL A 224 -0.33 -18.78 12.41
CA VAL A 224 1.10 -18.53 12.25
C VAL A 224 1.85 -18.98 13.51
N GLU A 225 2.32 -20.23 13.50
CA GLU A 225 3.08 -20.79 14.61
C GLU A 225 4.49 -20.20 14.69
N ARG A 226 4.82 -19.59 15.84
CA ARG A 226 6.15 -19.05 16.12
C ARG A 226 7.01 -20.06 16.86
N THR A 227 8.27 -20.18 16.45
CA THR A 227 9.26 -20.98 17.19
C THR A 227 9.94 -20.15 18.27
N LYS A 228 10.53 -20.80 19.28
CA LYS A 228 11.21 -20.09 20.37
C LYS A 228 12.50 -19.45 19.88
N TRP A 229 12.78 -18.23 20.35
CA TRP A 229 14.08 -17.60 20.15
C TRP A 229 15.18 -18.37 20.88
N VAL A 230 16.32 -18.55 20.22
CA VAL A 230 17.55 -19.13 20.77
C VAL A 230 18.60 -18.02 20.97
N ASP A 231 18.99 -17.82 22.22
CA ASP A 231 20.10 -16.93 22.64
C ASP A 231 21.45 -17.40 22.09
#